data_AF-A0A842U1C4-F1
#
_entry.id   AF-A0A842U1C4-F1
#
_cell.length_a   1.000
_cell.length_b   1.000
_cell.length_c   1.000
_cell.angle_alpha   90.00
_cell.angle_beta   90.00
_cell.angle_gamma   90.00
#
_symmetry.space_group_name_H-M   'P 1'
#
loop_
_entity.id
_entity.type
_entity.pdbx_description
1 polymer ?
#
loop_
_entity_poly.entity_id
_entity_poly.type
_entity_poly.pdbx_seq_one_letter_code
_entity_poly.pdbx_strand_id
1 'polypeptide(L)'
;MPETRGTVYAFNRFIEELGGSLGPVVLGLIFESLNQNFSVAITIAMFFFIPGTLCWCLIIKTYEKDREHLKKVINSRNKFEKR
;
A
#
# COMPACT_ATOMS: atom_id res chain seq x y z
N MET A 1 2.70 5.74 -17.18
CA MET A 1 3.84 6.05 -18.07
C MET A 1 5.06 5.29 -17.54
N PRO A 2 5.97 4.78 -18.38
CA PRO A 2 7.19 4.12 -17.88
C PRO A 2 7.99 5.05 -16.94
N GLU A 3 7.92 6.35 -17.18
CA GLU A 3 8.51 7.44 -16.37
C GLU A 3 8.05 7.43 -14.90
N THR A 4 6.74 7.26 -14.65
CA THR A 4 6.16 7.23 -13.29
C THR A 4 6.22 5.85 -12.63
N ARG A 5 6.55 4.78 -13.37
CA ARG A 5 6.67 3.44 -12.78
C ARG A 5 7.80 3.35 -11.76
N GLY A 6 8.92 4.03 -12.01
CA GLY A 6 10.04 4.09 -11.08
C GLY A 6 9.67 4.77 -9.75
N THR A 7 8.97 5.90 -9.82
CA THR A 7 8.51 6.64 -8.64
C THR A 7 7.48 5.86 -7.83
N VAL A 8 6.49 5.26 -8.50
CA VAL A 8 5.47 4.43 -7.82
C VAL A 8 6.11 3.22 -7.16
N TYR A 9 7.04 2.56 -7.85
CA TYR A 9 7.79 1.43 -7.31
C TYR A 9 8.64 1.84 -6.09
N ALA A 10 9.39 2.93 -6.19
CA ALA A 10 10.20 3.46 -5.10
C ALA A 10 9.34 3.84 -3.89
N PHE A 11 8.17 4.44 -4.12
CA PHE A 11 7.24 4.79 -3.05
C PHE A 11 6.65 3.54 -2.37
N ASN A 12 6.22 2.54 -3.14
CA ASN A 12 5.76 1.26 -2.58
C ASN A 12 6.85 0.61 -1.74
N ARG A 13 8.08 0.56 -2.27
CA ARG A 13 9.21 -0.05 -1.57
C ARG A 13 9.54 0.68 -0.26
N PHE A 14 9.51 2.00 -0.29
CA PHE A 14 9.71 2.83 0.90
C PHE A 14 8.65 2.55 1.98
N ILE A 15 7.38 2.45 1.60
CA ILE A 15 6.29 2.12 2.53
C ILE A 15 6.45 0.69 3.09
N GLU A 16 6.87 -0.27 2.28
CA GLU A 16 7.16 -1.64 2.73
C GLU A 16 8.30 -1.68 3.76
N GLU A 17 9.40 -0.97 3.49
CA GLU A 17 10.57 -0.93 4.38
C GLU A 17 10.26 -0.19 5.68
N LEU A 18 9.49 0.91 5.61
CA LEU A 18 8.97 1.59 6.79
C LEU A 18 8.06 0.68 7.61
N GLY A 19 7.10 0.01 6.98
CA GLY A 19 6.19 -0.91 7.66
C GLY A 19 6.93 -2.08 8.30
N GLY A 20 7.88 -2.68 7.59
CA GLY A 20 8.68 -3.81 8.06
C GLY A 20 9.62 -3.46 9.21
N SER A 21 10.13 -2.22 9.27
CA SER A 21 11.02 -1.76 10.35
C SER A 21 10.26 -1.17 11.54
N LEU A 22 9.23 -0.36 11.30
CA LEU A 22 8.43 0.27 12.36
C LEU A 22 7.46 -0.72 13.01
N GLY A 23 6.94 -1.69 12.25
CA GLY A 23 5.99 -2.69 12.73
C GLY A 23 6.49 -3.41 14.00
N PRO A 24 7.67 -4.06 13.99
CA PRO A 24 8.23 -4.73 15.17
C PRO A 24 8.47 -3.79 16.35
N VAL A 25 8.91 -2.54 16.10
CA VAL A 25 9.16 -1.56 17.16
C VAL A 25 7.85 -1.16 17.84
N VAL A 26 6.83 -0.81 17.06
CA VAL A 26 5.50 -0.44 17.56
C VAL A 26 4.87 -1.63 18.30
N LEU A 27 4.99 -2.84 17.76
CA LEU A 27 4.51 -4.05 18.41
C LEU A 27 5.20 -4.24 19.76
N GLY A 28 6.54 -4.14 19.80
CA GLY A 28 7.34 -4.28 21.02
C GLY A 28 6.91 -3.31 22.12
N LEU A 29 6.68 -2.05 21.77
CA LEU A 29 6.18 -1.02 22.70
C LEU A 29 4.78 -1.35 23.23
N ILE A 30 3.89 -1.86 22.38
CA ILE A 30 2.54 -2.29 22.78
C ILE A 30 2.63 -3.48 23.75
N PHE A 31 3.50 -4.45 23.45
CA PHE A 31 3.73 -5.62 24.29
C PHE A 31 4.26 -5.25 25.67
N GLU A 32 5.25 -4.35 25.74
CA GLU A 32 5.83 -3.86 26.98
C GLU A 32 4.79 -3.11 27.82
N SER A 33 4.03 -2.21 27.18
CA SER A 33 2.98 -1.42 27.85
C SER A 33 1.84 -2.26 28.43
N LEU A 34 1.62 -3.47 27.89
CA LEU A 34 0.58 -4.41 28.30
C LEU A 34 1.08 -5.53 29.23
N ASN A 35 2.27 -5.39 29.82
CA ASN A 35 2.90 -6.42 30.66
C ASN A 35 2.98 -7.80 29.98
N GLN A 36 3.28 -7.82 28.67
CA GLN A 36 3.34 -9.03 27.85
C GLN A 36 2.02 -9.82 27.77
N ASN A 37 0.86 -9.15 27.92
CA ASN A 37 -0.41 -9.79 27.67
C ASN A 37 -0.64 -9.99 26.16
N PHE A 38 -0.20 -11.14 25.65
CA PHE A 38 -0.19 -11.46 24.22
C PHE A 38 -1.57 -11.42 23.57
N SER A 39 -2.62 -11.83 24.28
CA SER A 39 -3.98 -11.80 23.73
C SER A 39 -4.42 -10.38 23.38
N VAL A 40 -4.25 -9.44 24.31
CA VAL A 40 -4.69 -8.05 24.11
C VAL A 40 -3.86 -7.35 23.03
N ALA A 41 -2.54 -7.55 23.03
CA ALA A 41 -1.64 -6.97 22.04
C ALA A 41 -1.98 -7.43 20.61
N ILE A 42 -2.27 -8.72 20.43
CA ILE A 42 -2.66 -9.29 19.13
C ILE A 42 -4.02 -8.73 18.68
N THR A 43 -4.99 -8.58 19.59
CA THR A 43 -6.28 -7.97 19.27
C THR A 43 -6.11 -6.52 18.78
N ILE A 44 -5.26 -5.74 19.44
CA ILE A 44 -4.94 -4.36 19.02
C ILE A 44 -4.26 -4.36 17.65
N ALA A 45 -3.29 -5.23 17.43
CA ALA A 45 -2.61 -5.36 16.14
C ALA A 45 -3.59 -5.69 15.00
N MET A 46 -4.58 -6.55 15.25
CA MET A 46 -5.61 -6.87 14.26
C MET A 46 -6.49 -5.67 13.88
N PHE A 47 -6.74 -4.72 14.79
CA PHE A 47 -7.50 -3.51 14.46
C PHE A 47 -6.80 -2.65 13.41
N PHE A 48 -5.46 -2.64 13.37
CA PHE A 48 -4.71 -1.92 12.32
C PHE A 48 -4.87 -2.54 10.92
N PHE A 49 -5.32 -3.79 10.83
CA PHE A 49 -5.59 -4.45 9.55
C PHE A 49 -6.88 -3.95 8.87
N ILE A 50 -7.83 -3.46 9.67
CA ILE A 50 -9.13 -2.98 9.21
C ILE A 50 -9.02 -1.82 8.20
N PRO A 51 -8.31 -0.70 8.49
CA PRO A 51 -8.18 0.39 7.53
C PRO A 51 -7.48 -0.05 6.23
N GLY A 52 -6.46 -0.93 6.32
CA GLY A 52 -5.79 -1.48 5.14
C GLY A 52 -6.74 -2.28 4.24
N THR A 53 -7.57 -3.12 4.85
CA THR A 53 -8.55 -3.94 4.13
C THR A 53 -9.66 -3.08 3.50
N LEU A 54 -10.10 -2.03 4.19
CA LEU A 54 -11.09 -1.08 3.68
C LEU A 54 -10.57 -0.34 2.44
N CYS A 55 -9.34 0.18 2.50
CA CYS A 55 -8.69 0.80 1.35
C CYS A 55 -8.55 -0.18 0.18
N TRP A 56 -8.18 -1.43 0.45
CA TRP A 56 -8.07 -2.47 -0.58
C TRP A 56 -9.41 -2.73 -1.29
N CYS A 57 -10.51 -2.79 -0.52
CA CYS A 57 -11.84 -3.00 -1.06
C CYS A 57 -12.29 -1.87 -2.00
N LEU A 58 -11.92 -0.62 -1.67
CA LEU A 58 -12.17 0.53 -2.56
C LEU A 58 -11.35 0.45 -3.85
N ILE A 59 -10.08 0.07 -3.76
CA ILE A 59 -9.19 -0.07 -4.92
C ILE A 59 -9.73 -1.13 -5.89
N ILE A 60 -10.20 -2.28 -5.39
CA ILE A 60 -10.76 -3.34 -6.24
C ILE A 60 -11.89 -2.80 -7.11
N LYS A 61 -12.76 -1.95 -6.57
CA LYS A 61 -13.89 -1.36 -7.33
C LYS A 61 -13.45 -0.42 -8.44
N THR A 62 -12.32 0.27 -8.29
CA THR A 62 -11.84 1.27 -9.25
C THR A 62 -10.78 0.73 -10.21
N TYR A 63 -10.16 -0.39 -9.86
CA TYR A 63 -9.02 -0.97 -10.57
C TYR A 63 -9.26 -1.18 -12.07
N GLU A 64 -10.42 -1.72 -12.46
CA GLU A 64 -10.71 -2.01 -13.86
C GLU A 64 -10.82 -0.72 -14.70
N LYS A 65 -11.51 0.29 -14.17
CA LYS A 65 -11.64 1.62 -14.78
C LYS A 65 -10.30 2.33 -14.91
N ASP A 66 -9.47 2.27 -13.87
CA ASP A 66 -8.14 2.89 -13.89
C ASP A 66 -7.21 2.21 -14.88
N ARG A 67 -7.27 0.88 -14.99
CA ARG A 67 -6.50 0.12 -15.97
C ARG A 67 -6.86 0.50 -17.41
N GLU A 68 -8.15 0.63 -17.72
CA GLU A 68 -8.60 1.07 -19.05
C GLU A 68 -8.18 2.50 -19.36
N HIS A 69 -8.29 3.41 -18.39
CA HIS A 69 -7.84 4.78 -18.54
C HIS A 69 -6.34 4.85 -18.82
N LEU A 70 -5.52 4.13 -18.06
CA LEU A 70 -4.07 4.05 -18.26
C LEU A 70 -3.70 3.50 -19.65
N LYS A 71 -4.40 2.47 -20.14
CA LYS A 71 -4.19 1.95 -21.50
C LYS A 71 -4.48 3.00 -22.56
N LYS A 72 -5.58 3.75 -22.43
CA LYS A 72 -5.94 4.83 -23.37
C LYS A 72 -4.90 5.96 -23.38
N VAL A 73 -4.40 6.37 -22.22
CA VAL A 73 -3.35 7.40 -22.09
C VAL A 73 -2.02 6.96 -22.71
N ILE A 74 -1.62 5.70 -22.53
CA ILE A 74 -0.37 5.18 -23.13
C ILE A 74 -0.49 5.08 -24.64
N ASN A 75 -1.59 4.54 -25.15
CA ASN A 75 -1.80 4.37 -26.59
C ASN A 75 -1.91 5.71 -27.34
N SER A 76 -2.49 6.74 -26.71
CA SER A 76 -2.55 8.07 -27.31
C SER A 76 -1.17 8.70 -27.42
N ARG A 77 -0.31 8.63 -26.38
CA ARG A 77 1.06 9.16 -26.42
C ARG A 77 1.95 8.49 -27.49
N ASN A 78 1.91 7.16 -27.59
CA ASN A 78 2.68 6.42 -28.59
C ASN A 78 2.32 6.79 -30.05
N LYS A 79 1.12 7.33 -30.27
CA LYS A 79 0.67 7.80 -31.59
C LYS A 79 1.19 9.19 -31.95
N PHE A 80 1.55 10.02 -30.95
CA PHE A 80 2.16 11.34 -31.15
C PHE A 80 3.66 11.26 -31.44
N GLU A 81 4.36 10.27 -30.90
CA GLU A 81 5.81 10.09 -31.07
C GLU A 81 6.21 9.48 -32.43
N LYS A 82 5.22 8.98 -33.20
CA LYS A 82 5.39 8.41 -34.55
C LYS A 82 5.06 9.36 -35.71
N ARG A 83 4.75 10.64 -35.43
CA ARG A 83 4.55 11.69 -36.45
C ARG A 83 5.68 12.70 -36.37
#